data_AF-A0A0F7RYU6-F1
#
_entry.id   AF-A0A0F7RYU6-F1
#
_cell.length_a   1.000
_cell.length_b   1.000
_cell.length_c   1.000
_cell.angle_alpha   90.00
_cell.angle_beta   90.00
_cell.angle_gamma   90.00
#
_symmetry.space_group_name_H-M   'P 1'
#
loop_
_entity.id
_entity.type
_entity.pdbx_description
1 polymer ?
#
loop_
_entity_poly.entity_id
_entity_poly.type
_entity_poly.pdbx_seq_one_letter_code
_entity_poly.pdbx_strand_id
1 'polypeptide(L)'
;MARVIRDDAGNIIDIIESSSTEQEQNTPWGAPLPDSIVDSKDVETLMPASKGSETKVLSQLESMAAQAAPVQRHTSAQESQWLADLVAKYGEDTEAMARDPRLNLWQKTQGEIKRAIKKAGGFGAFK
;
A
#
# COMPACT_ATOMS: atom_id res chain seq x y z
N MET A 1 16.53 -12.09 -44.28
CA MET A 1 17.44 -11.44 -45.24
C MET A 1 16.85 -11.61 -46.64
N ALA A 2 16.62 -10.51 -47.38
CA ALA A 2 15.99 -10.56 -48.70
C ALA A 2 17.03 -10.69 -49.83
N ARG A 3 16.70 -11.41 -50.91
CA ARG A 3 17.57 -11.57 -52.09
C ARG A 3 16.94 -10.85 -53.28
N VAL A 4 17.66 -9.89 -53.83
CA VAL A 4 17.22 -9.09 -54.99
C VAL A 4 17.79 -9.71 -56.27
N ILE A 5 16.95 -9.97 -57.27
CA ILE A 5 17.35 -10.48 -58.59
C ILE A 5 17.27 -9.33 -59.61
N ARG A 6 18.32 -9.18 -60.42
CA ARG A 6 18.43 -8.14 -61.46
C ARG A 6 18.68 -8.75 -62.83
N ASP A 7 18.28 -8.05 -63.88
CA ASP A 7 18.65 -8.38 -65.27
C ASP A 7 20.07 -7.90 -65.63
N ASP A 8 20.51 -8.23 -66.85
CA ASP A 8 21.81 -7.85 -67.42
C ASP A 8 21.95 -6.34 -67.65
N ALA A 9 20.83 -5.60 -67.66
CA ALA A 9 20.80 -4.14 -67.73
C ALA A 9 20.81 -3.48 -66.33
N GLY A 10 20.80 -4.27 -65.24
CA GLY A 10 20.85 -3.79 -63.86
C GLY A 10 19.51 -3.35 -63.27
N ASN A 11 18.40 -3.54 -63.98
CA ASN A 11 17.06 -3.26 -63.47
C ASN A 11 16.59 -4.38 -62.53
N ILE A 12 15.87 -3.99 -61.47
CA ILE A 12 15.34 -4.93 -60.47
C ILE A 12 14.06 -5.55 -61.04
N ILE A 13 14.09 -6.86 -61.28
CA ILE A 13 12.93 -7.59 -61.77
C ILE A 13 12.09 -8.07 -60.59
N ASP A 14 12.73 -8.59 -59.53
CA ASP A 14 12.00 -9.21 -58.43
C ASP A 14 12.77 -9.15 -57.09
N ILE A 15 12.00 -9.03 -56.01
CA ILE A 15 12.50 -8.98 -54.63
C ILE A 15 11.84 -10.12 -53.88
N ILE A 16 12.60 -11.20 -53.69
CA ILE A 16 12.15 -12.32 -52.88
C ILE A 16 12.53 -12.01 -51.43
N GLU A 17 11.53 -11.55 -50.69
CA GLU A 17 11.60 -11.50 -49.23
C GLU A 17 11.59 -12.95 -48.72
N SER A 18 12.53 -13.31 -47.83
CA SER A 18 12.35 -14.52 -47.05
C SER A 18 11.13 -14.26 -46.18
N SER A 19 10.02 -14.94 -46.48
CA SER A 19 8.82 -14.94 -45.64
C SER A 19 9.26 -15.34 -44.24
N SER A 20 9.49 -14.35 -43.39
CA SER A 20 9.56 -14.52 -41.95
C SER A 20 8.13 -14.64 -41.43
N THR A 21 7.33 -15.44 -42.14
CA THR A 21 6.04 -15.91 -41.66
C THR A 21 6.40 -17.03 -40.71
N GLU A 22 6.51 -16.66 -39.44
CA GLU A 22 6.00 -17.49 -38.35
C GLU A 22 6.51 -18.93 -38.38
N GLN A 23 7.83 -19.10 -38.46
CA GLN A 23 8.42 -20.28 -37.84
C GLN A 23 8.23 -20.07 -36.34
N GLU A 24 7.09 -20.53 -35.82
CA GLU A 24 6.94 -20.86 -34.41
C GLU A 24 8.22 -21.58 -34.01
N GLN A 25 9.09 -20.88 -33.29
CA GLN A 25 10.40 -21.38 -32.94
C GLN A 25 10.17 -22.49 -31.93
N ASN A 26 9.99 -23.72 -32.44
CA ASN A 26 9.96 -24.91 -31.63
C ASN A 26 11.33 -25.00 -30.95
N THR A 27 11.35 -24.68 -29.66
CA THR A 27 12.56 -24.85 -28.86
C THR A 27 12.89 -26.35 -28.80
N PRO A 28 14.15 -26.75 -28.55
CA PRO A 28 14.51 -28.16 -28.37
C PRO A 28 13.73 -28.90 -27.26
N TRP A 29 12.99 -28.16 -26.43
CA TRP A 29 12.15 -28.67 -25.34
C TRP A 29 10.64 -28.51 -25.58
N GLY A 30 10.22 -28.15 -26.80
CA GLY A 30 8.80 -28.07 -27.19
C GLY A 30 8.35 -26.66 -27.57
N ALA A 31 7.03 -26.50 -27.71
CA ALA A 31 6.41 -25.24 -28.08
C ALA A 31 6.74 -24.14 -27.03
N PRO A 32 7.08 -22.91 -27.47
CA PRO A 32 7.35 -21.81 -26.56
C PRO A 32 6.12 -21.46 -25.73
N LEU A 33 6.32 -21.02 -24.48
CA LEU A 33 5.22 -20.55 -23.64
C LEU A 33 4.51 -19.35 -24.32
N PRO A 34 3.18 -19.24 -24.24
CA PRO A 34 2.47 -18.08 -24.76
C PRO A 34 2.87 -16.82 -23.99
N ASP A 35 2.99 -15.69 -24.71
CA ASP A 35 3.42 -14.39 -24.16
C ASP A 35 2.49 -13.81 -23.08
N SER A 36 1.23 -14.28 -22.99
CA SER A 36 0.27 -13.87 -21.97
C SER A 36 -0.61 -15.03 -21.54
N ILE A 37 -0.45 -15.47 -20.28
CA ILE A 37 -1.31 -16.46 -19.63
C ILE A 37 -2.75 -15.93 -19.43
N VAL A 38 -2.93 -14.61 -19.49
CA VAL A 38 -4.15 -13.90 -19.06
C VAL A 38 -5.27 -14.01 -20.09
N ASP A 39 -4.95 -14.27 -21.36
CA ASP A 39 -5.91 -14.37 -22.48
C ASP A 39 -6.19 -15.83 -22.90
N SER A 40 -5.63 -16.78 -22.14
CA SER A 40 -5.82 -18.22 -22.36
C SER A 40 -7.21 -18.65 -21.85
N LYS A 41 -8.09 -19.04 -22.77
CA LYS A 41 -9.49 -19.46 -22.47
C LYS A 41 -9.60 -20.70 -21.57
N ASP A 42 -8.52 -21.46 -21.44
CA ASP A 42 -8.46 -22.72 -20.70
C ASP A 42 -7.96 -22.55 -19.25
N VAL A 43 -7.64 -21.33 -18.82
CA VAL A 43 -7.33 -21.07 -17.41
C VAL A 43 -8.64 -20.86 -16.68
N GLU A 44 -9.09 -21.89 -15.97
CA GLU A 44 -10.16 -21.80 -14.97
C GLU A 44 -9.74 -20.79 -13.90
N THR A 45 -10.04 -19.52 -14.15
CA THR A 45 -9.93 -18.48 -13.14
C THR A 45 -10.98 -18.79 -12.09
N LEU A 46 -10.54 -19.19 -10.89
CA LEU A 46 -11.35 -19.30 -9.67
C LEU A 46 -11.80 -17.91 -9.19
N MET A 47 -12.21 -17.04 -10.11
CA MET A 47 -12.87 -15.79 -9.77
C MET A 47 -14.28 -16.15 -9.33
N PRO A 48 -14.67 -15.83 -8.08
CA PRO A 48 -16.04 -16.07 -7.64
C PRO A 48 -16.99 -15.33 -8.58
N ALA A 49 -18.02 -16.04 -9.06
CA ALA A 49 -19.04 -15.47 -9.92
C ALA A 49 -19.57 -14.17 -9.30
N SER A 50 -19.51 -13.10 -10.10
CA SER A 50 -19.91 -11.75 -9.72
C SER A 50 -21.30 -11.72 -9.06
N LYS A 51 -21.39 -11.01 -7.93
CA LYS A 51 -22.56 -10.31 -7.35
C LYS A 51 -23.91 -11.04 -7.55
N GLY A 52 -24.21 -12.02 -6.72
CA GLY A 52 -25.45 -12.78 -6.87
C GLY A 52 -25.92 -13.54 -5.64
N SER A 53 -25.82 -12.97 -4.44
CA SER A 53 -26.77 -13.19 -3.34
C SER A 53 -26.28 -12.40 -2.13
N GLU A 54 -27.07 -11.43 -1.69
CA GLU A 54 -26.89 -10.84 -0.36
C GLU A 54 -27.16 -11.94 0.66
N THR A 55 -26.11 -12.64 1.06
CA THR A 55 -26.22 -13.56 2.19
C THR A 55 -26.43 -12.72 3.44
N LYS A 56 -27.24 -13.22 4.38
CA LYS A 56 -27.45 -12.58 5.68
C LYS A 56 -26.13 -12.27 6.40
N VAL A 57 -25.08 -13.06 6.14
CA VAL A 57 -23.73 -12.83 6.67
C VAL A 57 -23.08 -11.60 6.04
N LEU A 58 -23.19 -11.42 4.72
CA LEU A 58 -22.68 -10.23 4.04
C LEU A 58 -23.36 -8.95 4.56
N SER A 59 -24.70 -8.94 4.68
CA SER A 59 -25.41 -7.76 5.21
C SER A 59 -25.03 -7.44 6.65
N GLN A 60 -24.81 -8.47 7.49
CA GLN A 60 -24.34 -8.29 8.86
C GLN A 60 -22.93 -7.72 8.90
N LEU A 61 -22.00 -8.26 8.10
CA LEU A 61 -20.62 -7.76 8.03
C LEU A 61 -20.55 -6.32 7.52
N GLU A 62 -21.33 -5.98 6.50
CA GLU A 62 -21.44 -4.60 6.00
C GLU A 62 -21.99 -3.65 7.06
N SER A 63 -23.01 -4.07 7.82
CA SER A 63 -23.55 -3.27 8.92
C SER A 63 -22.52 -3.07 10.06
N MET A 64 -21.75 -4.10 10.40
CA MET A 64 -20.68 -4.01 11.39
C MET A 64 -19.54 -3.11 10.92
N ALA A 65 -19.15 -3.21 9.64
CA ALA A 65 -18.14 -2.36 9.05
C ALA A 65 -18.60 -0.89 9.00
N ALA A 66 -19.86 -0.63 8.66
CA ALA A 66 -20.44 0.70 8.68
C ALA A 66 -20.52 1.31 10.09
N GLN A 67 -20.65 0.46 11.12
CA GLN A 67 -20.69 0.87 12.53
C GLN A 67 -19.32 0.94 13.21
N ALA A 68 -18.23 0.61 12.50
CA ALA A 68 -16.90 0.60 13.08
C ALA A 68 -16.43 2.02 13.41
N ALA A 69 -16.59 2.43 14.67
CA ALA A 69 -16.10 3.70 15.18
C ALA A 69 -14.64 3.59 15.68
N PRO A 70 -13.82 4.64 15.52
CA PRO A 70 -12.47 4.65 16.07
C PRO A 70 -12.52 4.57 17.60
N VAL A 71 -11.84 3.56 18.16
CA VAL A 71 -11.73 3.37 19.61
C VAL A 71 -10.91 4.53 20.21
N GLN A 72 -11.48 5.21 21.20
CA GLN A 72 -10.78 6.24 21.96
C GLN A 72 -9.66 5.60 22.77
N ARG A 73 -8.41 6.02 22.54
CA ARG A 73 -7.24 5.50 23.26
C ARG A 73 -6.91 6.41 24.42
N HIS A 74 -6.92 5.88 25.64
CA HIS A 74 -6.52 6.61 26.83
C HIS A 74 -5.00 6.57 27.07
N THR A 75 -4.50 7.50 27.87
CA THR A 75 -3.13 7.47 28.41
C THR A 75 -3.04 6.44 29.53
N SER A 76 -1.86 5.86 29.74
CA SER A 76 -1.64 4.96 30.87
C SER A 76 -1.63 5.74 32.19
N ALA A 77 -1.91 5.07 33.32
CA ALA A 77 -1.95 5.72 34.63
C ALA A 77 -0.60 6.37 35.02
N GLN A 78 0.52 5.70 34.74
CA GLN A 78 1.86 6.24 35.02
C GLN A 78 2.19 7.44 34.12
N GLU A 79 1.80 7.37 32.84
CA GLU A 79 1.96 8.49 31.91
C GLU A 79 1.14 9.70 32.35
N SER A 80 -0.11 9.51 32.82
CA SER A 80 -0.91 10.62 33.36
C SER A 80 -0.29 11.25 34.61
N GLN A 81 0.30 10.45 35.51
CA GLN A 81 0.98 11.00 36.69
C GLN A 81 2.22 11.80 36.30
N TRP A 82 3.02 11.28 35.37
CA TRP A 82 4.18 12.00 34.84
C TRP A 82 3.80 13.33 34.17
N LEU A 83 2.72 13.34 33.38
CA LEU A 83 2.19 14.56 32.78
C LEU A 83 1.65 15.54 33.83
N ALA A 84 1.00 15.04 34.89
CA ALA A 84 0.53 15.86 36.00
C ALA A 84 1.70 16.57 36.69
N ASP A 85 2.82 15.87 36.96
CA ASP A 85 4.01 16.47 37.56
C ASP A 85 4.64 17.56 36.66
N LEU A 86 4.68 17.33 35.35
CA LEU A 86 5.15 18.32 34.37
C LEU A 86 4.26 19.56 34.33
N VAL A 87 2.93 19.36 34.27
CA VAL A 87 1.95 20.46 34.25
C VAL A 87 1.94 21.22 35.57
N ALA A 88 2.10 20.54 36.71
CA ALA A 88 2.18 21.19 38.01
C ALA A 88 3.41 22.13 38.12
N LYS A 89 4.53 21.78 37.47
CA LYS A 89 5.75 22.59 37.50
C LYS A 89 5.81 23.69 36.45
N TYR A 90 5.37 23.40 35.22
CA TYR A 90 5.55 24.29 34.06
C TYR A 90 4.24 24.88 33.51
N GLY A 91 3.08 24.45 34.00
CA GLY A 91 1.77 24.90 33.53
C GLY A 91 1.51 24.49 32.09
N GLU A 92 1.39 25.48 31.20
CA GLU A 92 1.12 25.28 29.76
C GLU A 92 2.39 25.36 28.89
N ASP A 93 3.55 25.66 29.48
CA ASP A 93 4.80 25.82 28.74
C ASP A 93 5.45 24.46 28.40
N THR A 94 5.00 23.90 27.28
CA THR A 94 5.53 22.64 26.74
C THR A 94 7.01 22.69 26.34
N GLU A 95 7.59 23.86 26.06
CA GLU A 95 9.01 23.98 25.70
C GLU A 95 9.88 23.81 26.94
N ALA A 96 9.47 24.44 28.05
CA ALA A 96 10.13 24.28 29.33
C ALA A 96 10.04 22.83 29.84
N MET A 97 8.90 22.15 29.65
CA MET A 97 8.73 20.72 29.98
C MET A 97 9.72 19.83 29.23
N ALA A 98 9.89 20.05 27.91
CA ALA A 98 10.79 19.24 27.09
C ALA A 98 12.26 19.40 27.50
N ARG A 99 12.63 20.59 27.98
CA ARG A 99 14.00 20.93 28.41
C ARG A 99 14.34 20.46 29.83
N ASP A 100 13.39 19.98 30.63
CA ASP A 100 13.65 19.53 32.00
C ASP A 100 14.29 18.14 32.04
N PRO A 101 15.60 18.00 32.34
CA PRO A 101 16.24 16.69 32.36
C PRO A 101 15.79 15.81 33.54
N ARG A 102 15.21 16.40 34.59
CA ARG A 102 14.84 15.68 35.82
C ARG A 102 13.44 15.09 35.77
N LEU A 103 12.50 15.79 35.14
CA LEU A 103 11.14 15.26 34.93
C LEU A 103 11.04 14.56 33.58
N ASN A 104 11.69 15.05 32.52
CA ASN A 104 11.67 14.42 31.20
C ASN A 104 12.85 13.46 30.98
N LEU A 105 12.94 12.40 31.79
CA LEU A 105 14.04 11.42 31.70
C LEU A 105 14.16 10.79 30.32
N TRP A 106 13.02 10.57 29.65
CA TRP A 106 12.97 9.95 28.33
C TRP A 106 13.18 10.93 27.17
N GLN A 107 13.54 12.18 27.47
CA GLN A 107 13.84 13.22 26.47
C GLN A 107 12.73 13.36 25.42
N LYS A 108 11.46 13.30 25.86
CA LYS A 108 10.31 13.49 24.98
C LYS A 108 10.34 14.88 24.38
N THR A 109 10.05 14.94 23.09
CA THR A 109 9.97 16.20 22.36
C THR A 109 8.76 17.02 22.82
N GLN A 110 8.80 18.34 22.62
CA GLN A 110 7.67 19.24 22.90
C GLN A 110 6.37 18.76 22.23
N GLY A 111 6.46 18.32 20.97
CA GLY A 111 5.32 17.83 20.20
C GLY A 111 4.72 16.55 20.77
N GLU A 112 5.55 15.64 21.28
CA GLU A 112 5.09 14.43 21.96
C GLU A 112 4.37 14.75 23.26
N ILE A 113 4.95 15.62 24.11
CA ILE A 113 4.33 16.03 25.38
C ILE A 113 2.98 16.70 25.08
N LYS A 114 2.90 17.59 24.10
CA LYS A 114 1.64 18.24 23.69
C LYS A 114 0.58 17.24 23.22
N ARG A 115 0.97 16.22 22.44
CA ARG A 115 0.05 15.15 22.01
C ARG A 115 -0.39 14.28 23.17
N ALA A 116 0.51 13.97 24.10
CA ALA A 116 0.21 13.15 25.28
C ALA A 116 -0.77 13.87 26.22
N ILE A 117 -0.57 15.17 26.49
CA ILE A 117 -1.50 16.00 27.26
C ILE A 117 -2.86 16.06 26.56
N LYS A 118 -2.90 16.29 25.24
CA LYS A 118 -4.15 16.29 24.48
C LYS A 118 -4.87 14.95 24.56
N LYS A 119 -4.15 13.83 24.54
CA LYS A 119 -4.69 12.48 24.68
C LYS A 119 -5.26 12.21 26.08
N ALA A 120 -4.70 12.82 27.12
CA ALA A 120 -5.14 12.67 28.50
C ALA A 120 -6.37 13.52 28.89
N GLY A 121 -6.87 14.38 27.99
CA GLY A 121 -7.99 15.30 28.28
C GLY A 121 -7.63 16.78 28.28
N GLY A 122 -6.40 17.12 27.88
CA GLY A 122 -5.91 18.49 27.81
C GLY A 122 -5.37 19.02 29.14
N PHE A 123 -4.94 20.30 29.16
CA PHE A 123 -4.35 20.92 30.36
C PHE A 123 -5.35 21.03 31.53
N GLY A 124 -6.65 21.15 31.24
CA GLY A 124 -7.69 21.19 32.26
C GLY A 124 -7.88 19.90 33.04
N ALA A 125 -7.38 18.76 32.54
CA ALA A 125 -7.45 17.48 33.25
C ALA A 125 -6.43 17.39 34.41
N PHE A 126 -5.44 18.28 34.43
CA PHE A 126 -4.30 18.25 35.37
C PHE A 126 -4.17 19.54 36.20
N LYS A 127 -5.14 20.45 36.11
CA LYS A 127 -5.17 21.71 36.87
C LYS A 127 -5.87 21.55 38.21
#